data_AF-A0A6J0V2N7-F1
#
_entry.id   AF-A0A6J0V2N7-F1
#
_cell.length_a   1.000
_cell.length_b   1.000
_cell.length_c   1.000
_cell.angle_alpha   90.00
_cell.angle_beta   90.00
_cell.angle_gamma   90.00
#
_symmetry.space_group_name_H-M   'P 1'
#
loop_
_entity.id
_entity.type
_entity.pdbx_description
1 polymer ?
#
loop_
_entity_poly.entity_id
_entity_poly.type
_entity_poly.pdbx_seq_one_letter_code
_entity_poly.pdbx_strand_id
1 'polypeptide(L)'
;MSYGRERKKWKMELYVLWLSFAFLRAAQAVSYDSDRCSPKQAFGDWLMHAFATDCKWFMKYLDDMTMVVVNLRETESGGIYIASKFPTPFGCQSLELEFKRQEDGSYVHTSGWGEEKIEKIMTDCDTYTIVTIAKVRGGVTSRYAVLYARETQVRKEAEQKFLDYVHHELGFKEENIQMFGDEGSSEDSALLAVGLEVSMVSSSGLRARF
;
A
#
# COMPACT_ATOMS: atom_id res chain seq x y z
N MET A 1 -6.07 49.95 32.56
CA MET A 1 -6.68 48.89 31.73
C MET A 1 -5.69 48.43 30.66
N SER A 2 -4.81 47.48 30.94
CA SER A 2 -3.90 46.90 29.91
C SER A 2 -3.69 45.38 30.10
N TYR A 3 -3.80 44.92 31.36
CA TYR A 3 -3.57 43.53 31.77
C TYR A 3 -4.55 42.48 31.20
N GLY A 4 -5.73 42.89 30.74
CA GLY A 4 -6.75 41.99 30.18
C GLY A 4 -6.58 41.67 28.69
N ARG A 5 -5.86 42.53 27.95
CA ARG A 5 -5.68 42.41 26.49
C ARG A 5 -4.52 41.47 26.16
N GLU A 6 -3.46 41.49 26.97
CA GLU A 6 -2.31 40.58 26.80
C GLU A 6 -2.68 39.12 27.04
N ARG A 7 -3.41 38.79 28.12
CA ARG A 7 -3.81 37.39 28.40
C ARG A 7 -4.65 36.73 27.30
N LYS A 8 -5.42 37.52 26.54
CA LYS A 8 -6.19 37.00 25.39
C LYS A 8 -5.30 36.75 24.17
N LYS A 9 -4.26 37.58 23.98
CA LYS A 9 -3.28 37.42 22.90
C LYS A 9 -2.47 36.13 23.04
N TRP A 10 -1.93 35.88 24.24
CA TRP A 10 -1.17 34.65 24.53
C TRP A 10 -2.00 33.36 24.37
N LYS A 11 -3.28 33.38 24.76
CA LYS A 11 -4.18 32.23 24.58
C LYS A 11 -4.48 31.95 23.11
N MET A 12 -4.64 32.99 22.29
CA MET A 12 -4.89 32.84 20.86
C MET A 12 -3.64 32.39 20.09
N GLU A 13 -2.45 32.91 20.44
CA GLU A 13 -1.18 32.46 19.88
C GLU A 13 -0.87 31.01 20.23
N LEU A 14 -1.12 30.58 21.47
CA LEU A 14 -1.01 29.17 21.86
C LEU A 14 -2.00 28.28 21.11
N TYR A 15 -3.23 28.74 20.88
CA TYR A 15 -4.24 27.98 20.14
C TYR A 15 -3.89 27.84 18.66
N VAL A 16 -3.36 28.90 18.04
CA VAL A 16 -2.87 28.87 16.66
C VAL A 16 -1.63 27.97 16.56
N LEU A 17 -0.68 28.06 17.48
CA LEU A 17 0.46 27.14 17.53
C LEU A 17 0.02 25.68 17.72
N TRP A 18 -1.01 25.43 18.52
CA TRP A 18 -1.57 24.08 18.71
C TRP A 18 -2.28 23.56 17.46
N LEU A 19 -3.06 24.40 16.77
CA LEU A 19 -3.67 24.09 15.48
C LEU A 19 -2.62 23.89 14.38
N SER A 20 -1.57 24.71 14.34
CA SER A 20 -0.43 24.56 13.42
C SER A 20 0.34 23.27 13.70
N PHE A 21 0.54 22.91 14.96
CA PHE A 21 1.19 21.65 15.35
C PHE A 21 0.32 20.43 15.00
N ALA A 22 -1.00 20.53 15.13
CA ALA A 22 -1.94 19.51 14.67
C ALA A 22 -1.93 19.37 13.13
N PHE A 23 -1.83 20.48 12.40
CA PHE A 23 -1.73 20.50 10.94
C PHE A 23 -0.38 19.92 10.44
N LEU A 24 0.73 20.27 11.12
CA LEU A 24 2.06 19.70 10.84
C LEU A 24 2.14 18.21 11.17
N ARG A 25 1.43 17.73 12.20
CA ARG A 25 1.33 16.29 12.53
C ARG A 25 0.57 15.51 11.45
N ALA A 26 -0.50 16.09 10.90
CA ALA A 26 -1.30 15.44 9.87
C ALA A 26 -0.54 15.32 8.53
N ALA A 27 0.25 16.34 8.15
CA ALA A 27 1.05 16.31 6.93
C ALA A 27 2.25 15.34 7.01
N GLN A 28 2.87 15.19 8.20
CA GLN A 28 4.02 14.31 8.38
C GLN A 28 3.67 12.82 8.47
N ALA A 29 2.41 12.46 8.75
CA ALA A 29 2.04 11.06 8.96
C ALA A 29 2.06 10.20 7.68
N VAL A 30 1.94 10.83 6.50
CA VAL A 30 1.98 10.11 5.20
C VAL A 30 3.41 9.82 4.76
N SER A 31 4.38 10.69 5.10
CA SER A 31 5.75 10.61 4.59
C SER A 31 6.77 10.07 5.60
N TYR A 32 6.50 10.14 6.91
CA TYR A 32 7.52 9.84 7.93
C TYR A 32 8.07 8.42 7.90
N ASP A 33 7.26 7.40 7.58
CA ASP A 33 7.74 6.01 7.54
C ASP A 33 8.34 5.63 6.17
N SER A 34 7.81 6.16 5.06
CA SER A 34 8.35 5.89 3.71
C SER A 34 9.67 6.61 3.43
N ASP A 35 9.86 7.84 3.93
CA ASP A 35 11.06 8.65 3.66
C ASP A 35 12.33 8.11 4.35
N ARG A 36 12.18 7.11 5.23
CA ARG A 36 13.30 6.44 5.93
C ARG A 36 13.91 5.30 5.12
N CYS A 37 13.19 4.78 4.13
CA CYS A 37 13.61 3.64 3.34
C CYS A 37 14.46 4.08 2.15
N SER A 38 15.54 3.34 1.85
CA SER A 38 16.21 3.54 0.57
C SER A 38 15.31 3.05 -0.59
N PRO A 39 15.44 3.60 -1.81
CA PRO A 39 14.66 3.12 -2.96
C PRO A 39 14.77 1.60 -3.18
N LYS A 40 15.94 1.02 -2.93
CA LYS A 40 16.16 -0.44 -3.03
C LYS A 40 15.33 -1.26 -2.04
N GLN A 41 15.01 -0.68 -0.89
CA GLN A 41 14.20 -1.32 0.14
C GLN A 41 12.70 -1.16 -0.13
N ALA A 42 12.29 -0.02 -0.69
CA ALA A 42 10.88 0.24 -1.02
C ALA A 42 10.40 -0.53 -2.27
N PHE A 43 11.23 -0.61 -3.32
CA PHE A 43 10.85 -1.18 -4.62
C PHE A 43 11.26 -2.66 -4.79
N GLY A 44 10.70 -3.33 -5.80
CA GLY A 44 10.90 -4.75 -6.09
C GLY A 44 9.66 -5.60 -5.78
N ASP A 45 9.85 -6.90 -5.61
CA ASP A 45 8.73 -7.85 -5.40
C ASP A 45 8.24 -7.89 -3.97
N TRP A 46 6.91 -7.89 -3.85
CA TRP A 46 6.16 -7.95 -2.62
C TRP A 46 5.01 -8.95 -2.79
N LEU A 47 4.62 -9.59 -1.69
CA LEU A 47 3.51 -10.54 -1.62
C LEU A 47 2.37 -9.88 -0.84
N MET A 48 1.17 -9.86 -1.43
CA MET A 48 -0.02 -9.38 -0.74
C MET A 48 -0.49 -10.44 0.26
N HIS A 49 -0.30 -10.17 1.55
CA HIS A 49 -0.58 -11.11 2.63
C HIS A 49 -1.90 -10.82 3.36
N ALA A 50 -2.36 -9.57 3.36
CA ALA A 50 -3.68 -9.23 3.86
C ALA A 50 -4.26 -8.03 3.11
N PHE A 51 -5.58 -7.97 3.04
CA PHE A 51 -6.33 -6.86 2.48
C PHE A 51 -7.54 -6.56 3.35
N ALA A 52 -7.81 -5.29 3.62
CA ALA A 52 -8.96 -4.87 4.38
C ALA A 52 -9.72 -3.75 3.67
N THR A 53 -11.05 -3.86 3.52
CA THR A 53 -11.89 -2.84 2.90
C THR A 53 -13.33 -2.86 3.39
N ASP A 54 -13.97 -1.70 3.43
CA ASP A 54 -15.40 -1.55 3.69
C ASP A 54 -16.29 -1.81 2.45
N CYS A 55 -15.69 -2.06 1.28
CA CYS A 55 -16.41 -2.35 0.04
C CYS A 55 -16.82 -3.83 -0.04
N LYS A 56 -18.06 -4.14 0.34
CA LYS A 56 -18.60 -5.53 0.32
C LYS A 56 -18.48 -6.25 -1.02
N TRP A 57 -18.64 -5.54 -2.13
CA TRP A 57 -18.48 -6.15 -3.47
C TRP A 57 -17.04 -6.58 -3.71
N PHE A 58 -16.07 -5.78 -3.24
CA PHE A 58 -14.65 -6.10 -3.37
C PHE A 58 -14.22 -7.19 -2.39
N MET A 59 -14.79 -7.22 -1.18
CA MET A 59 -14.57 -8.34 -0.23
C MET A 59 -14.90 -9.69 -0.86
N LYS A 60 -16.04 -9.81 -1.54
CA LYS A 60 -16.39 -11.05 -2.25
C LYS A 60 -15.38 -11.43 -3.34
N TYR A 61 -14.77 -10.45 -3.99
CA TYR A 61 -13.73 -10.69 -4.99
C TYR A 61 -12.41 -11.15 -4.33
N LEU A 62 -12.12 -10.68 -3.12
CA LEU A 62 -10.96 -11.10 -2.34
C LEU A 62 -11.08 -12.54 -1.82
N ASP A 63 -12.30 -13.00 -1.48
CA ASP A 63 -12.56 -14.39 -1.04
C ASP A 63 -12.12 -15.42 -2.10
N ASP A 64 -12.25 -15.07 -3.38
CA ASP A 64 -11.90 -15.94 -4.51
C ASP A 64 -10.44 -15.75 -4.98
N MET A 65 -9.67 -14.83 -4.36
CA MET A 65 -8.28 -14.56 -4.73
C MET A 65 -7.28 -15.26 -3.81
N THR A 66 -6.19 -15.74 -4.41
CA THR A 66 -5.01 -16.23 -3.67
C THR A 66 -4.00 -15.10 -3.47
N MET A 67 -2.95 -15.37 -2.68
CA MET A 67 -1.79 -14.48 -2.54
C MET A 67 -1.30 -13.98 -3.90
N VAL A 68 -1.10 -12.67 -4.01
CA VAL A 68 -0.74 -11.98 -5.26
C VAL A 68 0.69 -11.48 -5.16
N VAL A 69 1.50 -11.80 -6.18
CA VAL A 69 2.82 -11.19 -6.33
C VAL A 69 2.66 -9.82 -6.98
N VAL A 70 3.24 -8.81 -6.34
CA VAL A 70 3.19 -7.42 -6.72
C VAL A 70 4.61 -6.89 -6.87
N ASN A 71 4.94 -6.39 -8.06
CA ASN A 71 6.19 -5.74 -8.35
C ASN A 71 6.00 -4.22 -8.29
N LEU A 72 6.69 -3.58 -7.35
CA LEU A 72 6.70 -2.12 -7.18
C LEU A 72 7.91 -1.52 -7.87
N ARG A 73 7.70 -0.47 -8.68
CA ARG A 73 8.75 0.27 -9.38
C ARG A 73 8.57 1.77 -9.22
N GLU A 74 9.67 2.50 -9.26
CA GLU A 74 9.64 3.95 -9.38
C GLU A 74 9.45 4.33 -10.86
N THR A 75 8.60 5.32 -11.13
CA THR A 75 8.48 5.89 -12.48
C THR A 75 9.53 6.99 -12.70
N GLU A 76 9.79 7.36 -13.96
CA GLU A 76 10.73 8.45 -14.29
C GLU A 76 10.33 9.80 -13.66
N SER A 77 9.03 9.99 -13.39
CA SER A 77 8.48 11.17 -12.72
C SER A 77 8.50 11.09 -11.19
N GLY A 78 9.10 10.04 -10.61
CA GLY A 78 9.13 9.80 -9.17
C GLY A 78 7.80 9.33 -8.58
N GLY A 79 6.93 8.76 -9.42
CA GLY A 79 5.71 8.07 -9.02
C GLY A 79 5.96 6.59 -8.70
N ILE A 80 4.88 5.87 -8.38
CA ILE A 80 4.92 4.45 -8.03
C ILE A 80 4.12 3.68 -9.08
N TYR A 81 4.76 2.72 -9.72
CA TYR A 81 4.14 1.77 -10.62
C TYR A 81 4.02 0.41 -9.94
N ILE A 82 2.84 -0.18 -10.02
CA ILE A 82 2.45 -1.42 -9.37
C ILE A 82 2.03 -2.40 -10.46
N ALA A 83 2.73 -3.52 -10.61
CA ALA A 83 2.33 -4.60 -11.50
C ALA A 83 2.05 -5.86 -10.68
N SER A 84 0.83 -6.36 -10.75
CA SER A 84 0.38 -7.53 -9.98
C SER A 84 -0.02 -8.64 -10.93
N LYS A 85 0.27 -9.89 -10.55
CA LYS A 85 -0.20 -11.08 -11.28
C LYS A 85 -0.93 -12.01 -10.32
N PHE A 86 -2.14 -12.41 -10.70
CA PHE A 86 -2.98 -13.25 -9.86
C PHE A 86 -3.64 -14.37 -10.68
N PRO A 87 -3.71 -15.59 -10.15
CA PRO A 87 -4.41 -16.68 -10.82
C PRO A 87 -5.92 -16.45 -10.76
N THR A 88 -6.61 -16.80 -11.85
CA THR A 88 -8.07 -16.84 -11.91
C THR A 88 -8.50 -18.16 -12.54
N PRO A 89 -9.78 -18.57 -12.39
CA PRO A 89 -10.32 -19.73 -13.11
C PRO A 89 -10.15 -19.68 -14.64
N PHE A 90 -9.94 -18.48 -15.20
CA PHE A 90 -9.74 -18.25 -16.63
C PHE A 90 -8.27 -18.11 -17.04
N GLY A 91 -7.34 -18.38 -16.11
CA GLY A 91 -5.89 -18.24 -16.31
C GLY A 91 -5.27 -17.12 -15.46
N CYS A 92 -3.96 -16.92 -15.59
CA CYS A 92 -3.24 -15.86 -14.89
C CYS A 92 -3.58 -14.49 -15.49
N GLN A 93 -4.07 -13.57 -14.67
CA GLN A 93 -4.41 -12.20 -15.04
C GLN A 93 -3.39 -11.23 -14.45
N SER A 94 -3.26 -10.05 -15.06
CA SER A 94 -2.39 -8.99 -14.59
C SER A 94 -3.16 -7.69 -14.32
N LEU A 95 -2.79 -6.99 -13.25
CA LEU A 95 -3.27 -5.67 -12.91
C LEU A 95 -2.09 -4.71 -12.84
N GLU A 96 -2.18 -3.59 -13.54
CA GLU A 96 -1.17 -2.53 -13.54
C GLU A 96 -1.79 -1.22 -13.06
N LEU A 97 -1.16 -0.57 -12.08
CA LEU A 97 -1.58 0.71 -11.52
C LEU A 97 -0.39 1.65 -11.49
N GLU A 98 -0.60 2.92 -11.87
CA GLU A 98 0.41 3.97 -11.78
C GLU A 98 -0.10 5.10 -10.89
N PHE A 99 0.56 5.28 -9.76
CA PHE A 99 0.36 6.41 -8.86
C PHE A 99 1.36 7.52 -9.19
N LYS A 100 0.83 8.67 -9.60
CA LYS A 100 1.64 9.84 -9.92
C LYS A 100 1.90 10.66 -8.66
N ARG A 101 3.16 11.05 -8.48
CA ARG A 101 3.55 11.98 -7.42
C ARG A 101 3.04 13.38 -7.74
N GLN A 102 2.37 13.98 -6.76
CA GLN A 102 1.80 15.32 -6.83
C GLN A 102 2.78 16.35 -6.22
N GLU A 103 2.53 17.63 -6.46
CA GLU A 103 3.34 18.73 -5.92
C GLU A 103 3.33 18.76 -4.38
N ASP A 104 2.23 18.33 -3.75
CA ASP A 104 2.10 18.22 -2.30
C ASP A 104 2.82 16.99 -1.71
N GLY A 105 3.51 16.21 -2.56
CA GLY A 105 4.22 14.99 -2.18
C GLY A 105 3.34 13.74 -2.10
N SER A 106 2.02 13.86 -2.32
CA SER A 106 1.13 12.71 -2.31
C SER A 106 1.17 11.89 -3.59
N TYR A 107 0.69 10.65 -3.53
CA TYR A 107 0.63 9.74 -4.66
C TYR A 107 -0.82 9.49 -5.05
N VAL A 108 -1.17 9.78 -6.30
CA VAL A 108 -2.54 9.71 -6.81
C VAL A 108 -2.60 8.92 -8.11
N HIS A 109 -3.53 7.96 -8.17
CA HIS A 109 -3.90 7.22 -9.37
C HIS A 109 -5.32 7.64 -9.79
N THR A 110 -5.52 7.94 -11.07
CA THR A 110 -6.85 8.30 -11.61
C THR A 110 -7.21 7.36 -12.74
N SER A 111 -8.39 6.74 -12.65
CA SER A 111 -8.93 5.86 -13.69
C SER A 111 -10.40 6.13 -13.95
N GLY A 112 -10.99 5.44 -14.93
CA GLY A 112 -12.44 5.47 -15.15
C GLY A 112 -13.27 4.94 -13.96
N TRP A 113 -12.63 4.27 -12.99
CA TRP A 113 -13.25 3.71 -11.79
C TRP A 113 -13.16 4.62 -10.57
N GLY A 114 -12.55 5.81 -10.70
CA GLY A 114 -12.39 6.79 -9.64
C GLY A 114 -10.95 7.23 -9.46
N GLU A 115 -10.74 8.03 -8.42
CA GLU A 115 -9.43 8.50 -7.99
C GLU A 115 -8.99 7.72 -6.73
N GLU A 116 -7.74 7.30 -6.69
CA GLU A 116 -7.14 6.59 -5.58
C GLU A 116 -5.94 7.39 -5.07
N LYS A 117 -5.87 7.64 -3.77
CA LYS A 117 -4.80 8.40 -3.12
C LYS A 117 -4.19 7.58 -1.99
N ILE A 118 -2.86 7.47 -1.97
CA ILE A 118 -2.15 6.86 -0.86
C ILE A 118 -2.23 7.81 0.35
N GLU A 119 -2.88 7.34 1.42
CA GLU A 119 -3.06 8.11 2.65
C GLU A 119 -1.98 7.79 3.69
N LYS A 120 -1.48 6.55 3.75
CA LYS A 120 -0.49 6.15 4.77
C LYS A 120 0.34 4.97 4.31
N ILE A 121 1.62 5.00 4.64
CA ILE A 121 2.54 3.88 4.49
C ILE A 121 3.17 3.61 5.87
N MET A 122 3.11 2.37 6.34
CA MET A 122 3.78 1.91 7.56
C MET A 122 4.71 0.77 7.18
N THR A 123 6.00 0.87 7.46
CA THR A 123 6.98 -0.10 6.93
C THR A 123 8.19 -0.22 7.84
N ASP A 124 8.83 -1.39 7.82
CA ASP A 124 10.16 -1.57 8.40
C ASP A 124 11.27 -1.51 7.32
N CYS A 125 10.91 -1.09 6.11
CA CYS A 125 11.72 -1.04 4.90
C CYS A 125 12.17 -2.40 4.35
N ASP A 126 12.35 -3.41 5.19
CA ASP A 126 13.01 -4.64 4.79
C ASP A 126 12.07 -5.83 4.61
N THR A 127 10.97 -5.92 5.38
CA THR A 127 10.19 -7.17 5.41
C THR A 127 8.69 -7.00 5.23
N TYR A 128 8.12 -5.89 5.66
CA TYR A 128 6.69 -5.63 5.47
C TYR A 128 6.41 -4.17 5.17
N THR A 129 5.32 -3.94 4.44
CA THR A 129 4.74 -2.61 4.30
C THR A 129 3.22 -2.68 4.32
N ILE A 130 2.60 -1.81 5.11
CA ILE A 130 1.16 -1.62 5.17
C ILE A 130 0.85 -0.31 4.45
N VAL A 131 0.01 -0.38 3.42
CA VAL A 131 -0.39 0.77 2.62
C VAL A 131 -1.88 1.00 2.77
N THR A 132 -2.26 2.23 3.10
CA THR A 132 -3.67 2.67 3.15
C THR A 132 -3.96 3.56 1.96
N ILE A 133 -5.05 3.27 1.26
CA ILE A 133 -5.47 3.99 0.07
C ILE A 133 -6.92 4.42 0.24
N ALA A 134 -7.18 5.71 -0.01
CA ALA A 134 -8.53 6.24 -0.15
C ALA A 134 -8.93 6.24 -1.62
N LYS A 135 -10.11 5.72 -1.91
CA LYS A 135 -10.72 5.71 -3.23
C LYS A 135 -11.94 6.61 -3.25
N VAL A 136 -11.95 7.58 -4.14
CA VAL A 136 -13.07 8.50 -4.35
C VAL A 136 -13.74 8.16 -5.68
N ARG A 137 -15.03 7.82 -5.61
CA ARG A 137 -15.86 7.57 -6.79
C ARG A 137 -17.25 8.16 -6.60
N GLY A 138 -17.67 9.03 -7.52
CA GLY A 138 -19.02 9.61 -7.49
C GLY A 138 -19.32 10.41 -6.20
N GLY A 139 -18.30 11.03 -5.59
CA GLY A 139 -18.43 11.77 -4.34
C GLY A 139 -18.40 10.91 -3.07
N VAL A 140 -18.35 9.58 -3.19
CA VAL A 140 -18.20 8.66 -2.06
C VAL A 140 -16.73 8.29 -1.91
N THR A 141 -16.22 8.37 -0.68
CA THR A 141 -14.85 7.95 -0.34
C THR A 141 -14.92 6.62 0.41
N SER A 142 -14.25 5.59 -0.12
CA SER A 142 -14.00 4.31 0.55
C SER A 142 -12.52 4.18 0.87
N ARG A 143 -12.17 3.35 1.85
CA ARG A 143 -10.77 3.09 2.20
C ARG A 143 -10.46 1.61 2.10
N TYR A 144 -9.20 1.32 1.82
CA TYR A 144 -8.67 -0.02 1.98
C TYR A 144 -7.23 0.03 2.47
N ALA A 145 -6.83 -1.02 3.17
CA ALA A 145 -5.47 -1.23 3.64
C ALA A 145 -4.95 -2.56 3.13
N VAL A 146 -3.67 -2.60 2.77
CA VAL A 146 -3.01 -3.81 2.25
C VAL A 146 -1.74 -4.04 3.03
N LEU A 147 -1.54 -5.26 3.52
CA LEU A 147 -0.28 -5.73 4.08
C LEU A 147 0.49 -6.48 3.00
N TYR A 148 1.65 -5.94 2.66
CA TYR A 148 2.63 -6.56 1.81
C TYR A 148 3.79 -7.09 2.63
N ALA A 149 4.39 -8.20 2.18
CA ALA A 149 5.60 -8.76 2.77
C ALA A 149 6.59 -9.25 1.71
N ARG A 150 7.87 -9.35 2.08
CA ARG A 150 8.91 -9.90 1.19
C ARG A 150 8.92 -11.43 1.16
N GLU A 151 8.44 -12.06 2.22
CA GLU A 151 8.42 -13.51 2.40
C GLU A 151 6.98 -14.03 2.39
N THR A 152 6.80 -15.31 2.03
CA THR A 152 5.48 -15.96 2.04
C THR A 152 4.89 -16.00 3.44
N GLN A 153 5.74 -16.19 4.45
CA GLN A 153 5.37 -16.16 5.85
C GLN A 153 5.61 -14.79 6.44
N VAL A 154 4.54 -14.15 6.90
CA VAL A 154 4.65 -12.86 7.56
C VAL A 154 4.92 -13.03 9.04
N ARG A 155 5.79 -12.17 9.58
CA ARG A 155 6.05 -12.14 11.01
C ARG A 155 4.74 -11.77 11.73
N LYS A 156 4.37 -12.55 12.75
CA LYS A 156 3.18 -12.28 13.59
C LYS A 156 3.09 -10.85 14.11
N GLU A 157 4.23 -10.22 14.35
CA GLU A 157 4.32 -8.82 14.75
C GLU A 157 3.76 -7.86 13.68
N ALA A 158 4.02 -8.11 12.40
CA ALA A 158 3.52 -7.32 11.28
C ALA A 158 2.03 -7.57 11.03
N GLU A 159 1.58 -8.82 11.15
CA GLU A 159 0.15 -9.17 11.09
C GLU A 159 -0.63 -8.48 12.22
N GLN A 160 -0.15 -8.58 13.46
CA GLN A 160 -0.81 -7.93 14.59
C GLN A 160 -0.83 -6.41 14.42
N LYS A 161 0.28 -5.82 13.95
CA LYS A 161 0.34 -4.37 13.65
C LYS A 161 -0.66 -3.96 12.58
N PHE A 162 -0.88 -4.80 11.56
CA PHE A 162 -1.90 -4.58 10.54
C PHE A 162 -3.31 -4.67 11.14
N LEU A 163 -3.63 -5.73 11.88
CA LEU A 163 -4.94 -5.91 12.51
C LEU A 163 -5.25 -4.77 13.48
N ASP A 164 -4.32 -4.44 14.38
CA ASP A 164 -4.48 -3.33 15.33
C ASP A 164 -4.75 -2.01 14.60
N TYR A 165 -3.99 -1.72 13.54
CA TYR A 165 -4.18 -0.52 12.73
C TYR A 165 -5.56 -0.51 12.05
N VAL A 166 -5.96 -1.62 11.44
CA VAL A 166 -7.22 -1.75 10.71
C VAL A 166 -8.42 -1.65 11.64
N HIS A 167 -8.37 -2.25 12.83
CA HIS A 167 -9.46 -2.18 13.81
C HIS A 167 -9.56 -0.81 14.48
N HIS A 168 -8.44 -0.23 14.91
CA HIS A 168 -8.46 0.96 15.75
C HIS A 168 -8.46 2.27 14.96
N GLU A 169 -7.73 2.34 13.84
CA GLU A 169 -7.62 3.56 13.05
C GLU A 169 -8.63 3.60 11.90
N LEU A 170 -8.88 2.46 11.25
CA LEU A 170 -9.84 2.38 10.13
C LEU A 170 -11.24 1.94 10.58
N GLY A 171 -11.38 1.37 11.78
CA GLY A 171 -12.67 0.92 12.30
C GLY A 171 -13.25 -0.27 11.55
N PHE A 172 -12.43 -1.02 10.81
CA PHE A 172 -12.88 -2.20 10.08
C PHE A 172 -13.06 -3.38 11.02
N LYS A 173 -14.04 -4.22 10.72
CA LYS A 173 -14.34 -5.46 11.46
C LYS A 173 -13.66 -6.64 10.77
N GLU A 174 -13.61 -7.78 11.44
CA GLU A 174 -13.07 -9.04 10.87
C GLU A 174 -13.68 -9.39 9.50
N GLU A 175 -14.99 -9.18 9.33
CA GLU A 175 -15.71 -9.42 8.07
C GLU A 175 -15.24 -8.54 6.89
N ASN A 176 -14.43 -7.51 7.16
CA ASN A 176 -13.85 -6.60 6.18
C ASN A 176 -12.36 -6.88 5.94
N ILE A 177 -11.82 -7.98 6.49
CA ILE A 177 -10.40 -8.33 6.43
C ILE A 177 -10.26 -9.71 5.80
N GLN A 178 -9.45 -9.79 4.75
CA GLN A 178 -9.02 -11.04 4.14
C GLN A 178 -7.53 -11.23 4.41
N MET A 179 -7.19 -12.34 5.06
CA MET A 179 -5.81 -12.82 5.18
C MET A 179 -5.54 -13.84 4.07
N PHE A 180 -4.44 -13.69 3.35
CA PHE A 180 -4.01 -14.64 2.32
C PHE A 180 -2.95 -15.57 2.93
N GLY A 181 -3.40 -16.71 3.46
CA GLY A 181 -2.50 -17.76 3.97
C GLY A 181 -1.93 -18.65 2.86
N ASP A 182 -0.91 -19.44 3.18
CA ASP A 182 -0.30 -20.45 2.29
C ASP A 182 -1.30 -21.59 1.90
N GLU A 183 -2.49 -21.65 2.52
CA GLU A 183 -3.55 -22.63 2.23
C GLU A 183 -4.20 -22.37 0.85
N GLY A 184 -3.44 -22.66 -0.20
CA GLY A 184 -3.89 -22.55 -1.59
C GLY A 184 -2.76 -22.31 -2.58
N SER A 185 -1.54 -21.99 -2.13
CA SER A 185 -0.39 -22.08 -3.02
C SER A 185 0.01 -23.55 -3.08
N SER A 186 -0.36 -24.25 -4.16
CA SER A 186 0.57 -25.26 -4.65
C SER A 186 1.94 -24.57 -4.66
N GLU A 187 2.97 -25.14 -4.06
CA GLU A 187 4.32 -24.58 -4.08
C GLU A 187 4.73 -24.23 -5.53
N ASP A 188 4.14 -24.93 -6.50
CA ASP A 188 4.16 -24.63 -7.93
C ASP A 188 3.68 -23.22 -8.31
N SER A 189 2.66 -22.61 -7.69
CA SER A 189 2.12 -21.30 -8.12
C SER A 189 3.00 -20.13 -7.73
N ALA A 190 3.59 -20.16 -6.53
CA ALA A 190 4.58 -19.18 -6.09
C ALA A 190 5.90 -19.38 -6.86
N LEU A 191 6.34 -20.63 -7.06
CA LEU A 191 7.50 -20.95 -7.88
C LEU A 191 7.30 -20.68 -9.37
N LEU A 192 6.08 -20.73 -9.91
CA LEU A 192 5.79 -20.34 -11.29
C LEU A 192 5.81 -18.82 -11.46
N ALA A 193 5.35 -18.06 -10.47
CA ALA A 193 5.44 -16.61 -10.48
C ALA A 193 6.89 -16.11 -10.40
N VAL A 194 7.71 -16.73 -9.55
CA VAL A 194 9.15 -16.42 -9.39
C VAL A 194 10.00 -17.06 -10.51
N GLY A 195 9.65 -18.26 -10.97
CA GLY A 195 10.37 -19.02 -12.01
C GLY A 195 10.20 -18.50 -13.44
N LEU A 196 9.18 -17.67 -13.68
CA LEU A 196 9.01 -16.95 -14.95
C LEU A 196 10.05 -15.83 -15.13
N GLU A 197 10.64 -15.29 -14.06
CA GLU A 197 11.78 -14.36 -14.18
C GLU A 197 13.09 -15.10 -14.51
N VAL A 198 13.31 -16.29 -13.94
CA VAL A 198 14.54 -17.06 -14.21
C VAL A 198 14.58 -17.57 -15.66
N SER A 199 13.43 -17.88 -16.25
CA SER A 199 13.36 -18.39 -17.63
C SER A 199 13.46 -17.30 -18.70
N MET A 200 13.14 -16.04 -18.41
CA MET A 200 13.27 -14.95 -19.39
C MET A 200 14.67 -14.31 -19.47
N VAL A 201 15.57 -14.61 -18.52
CA VAL A 201 16.97 -14.13 -18.54
C VAL A 201 17.95 -15.15 -19.18
N SER A 202 17.49 -16.36 -19.55
CA SER A 202 18.34 -17.43 -20.09
C SER A 202 18.03 -17.84 -21.55
N SER A 203 17.64 -16.91 -22.43
CA SER A 203 17.48 -17.25 -23.87
C SER A 203 18.09 -16.28 -24.88
N SER A 204 18.81 -15.23 -24.46
CA SER A 204 19.46 -14.29 -25.36
C SER A 204 20.99 -14.32 -25.23
N GLY A 205 21.64 -15.41 -25.67
CA GLY A 205 23.11 -15.41 -25.67
C GLY A 205 23.89 -16.66 -26.07
N LEU A 206 23.46 -17.47 -27.05
CA LEU A 206 24.36 -18.44 -27.69
C LEU A 206 24.24 -18.38 -29.21
N ARG A 207 25.14 -17.60 -29.80
CA ARG A 207 25.39 -17.50 -31.23
C ARG A 207 26.27 -18.69 -31.64
N ALA A 208 25.67 -19.77 -32.14
CA ALA A 208 26.41 -20.75 -32.94
C ALA A 208 26.41 -20.26 -34.39
N ARG A 209 27.60 -19.90 -34.90
CA ARG A 209 27.85 -19.77 -36.34
C ARG A 209 28.20 -21.15 -36.89
N PHE A 210 27.55 -21.56 -37.98
CA PHE A 210 28.19 -22.33 -39.04
C PHE A 210 28.84 -21.34 -40.01
#